data_AF-A0A2S8ZAA5-F1
#
_entry.id   AF-A0A2S8ZAA5-F1
#
_cell.length_a   1.000
_cell.length_b   1.000
_cell.length_c   1.000
_cell.angle_alpha   90.00
_cell.angle_beta   90.00
_cell.angle_gamma   90.00
#
_symmetry.space_group_name_H-M   'P 1'
#
loop_
_entity.id
_entity.type
_entity.pdbx_description
1 polymer ?
#
loop_
_entity_poly.entity_id
_entity_poly.type
_entity_poly.pdbx_seq_one_letter_code
_entity_poly.pdbx_strand_id
1 'polypeptide(L)'
;MHVDPRTQVPRGGDAGVNVTRTIADDTGSPAGGHAIGRETASAVAATLKALSDPLRLRMLSAIASDPRGESCVCDLAELADVSQPTVSHHLKVLKDVDVLTSERRGTWVWYRINPTRRTAVTALLDSFAPASVAPWSVDDEDDRRRPDFDARVTRLAEELAAEVPELEADVVLTTVRESYTALARNTRVTSSLVPLTERFARQRLADLTRDRDASVPQVLFVCVANAGRSQLAAALVDKLAAGKVVARSAGSAPADVVHPHVRSILAEIEGDAAAERFPKPLTDDAVRASDVVITMGCGDVCPVIPGVRYDDWAVGDPALASREGVEAISDDIARRVRVLVDDLLS
;
A
#
# COMPACT_ATOMS: atom_id res chain seq x y z
N MET A 1 -84.30 21.89 16.27
CA MET A 1 -83.96 22.84 17.35
C MET A 1 -82.72 22.26 18.01
N HIS A 2 -81.58 22.92 18.15
CA HIS A 2 -81.32 24.32 18.41
C HIS A 2 -79.88 24.65 17.98
N VAL A 3 -79.59 25.94 17.87
CA VAL A 3 -78.48 26.62 17.19
C VAL A 3 -77.11 26.45 17.89
N ASP A 4 -76.02 26.38 17.10
CA ASP A 4 -74.60 26.58 17.49
C ASP A 4 -74.21 28.06 17.25
N PRO A 5 -73.33 28.73 18.05
CA PRO A 5 -71.95 28.92 17.55
C PRO A 5 -70.81 29.17 18.58
N ARG A 6 -69.61 28.67 18.21
CA ARG A 6 -68.24 29.24 18.37
C ARG A 6 -67.59 29.15 19.76
N THR A 7 -66.35 28.68 19.90
CA THR A 7 -65.11 29.25 19.32
C THR A 7 -63.98 28.19 19.44
N GLN A 8 -63.44 27.62 18.34
CA GLN A 8 -62.14 27.95 17.68
C GLN A 8 -60.89 27.55 18.54
N VAL A 9 -59.80 26.87 18.12
CA VAL A 9 -59.19 26.35 16.86
C VAL A 9 -57.91 25.54 17.28
N PRO A 10 -57.23 24.79 16.38
CA PRO A 10 -56.66 23.45 16.62
C PRO A 10 -55.17 23.27 16.20
N ARG A 11 -54.77 22.01 15.94
CA ARG A 11 -53.73 21.47 15.00
C ARG A 11 -52.38 21.12 15.62
N GLY A 12 -51.66 20.09 15.17
CA GLY A 12 -51.79 19.18 14.01
C GLY A 12 -51.23 17.79 14.40
N GLY A 13 -51.28 16.73 13.57
CA GLY A 13 -51.27 16.65 12.13
C GLY A 13 -50.11 15.73 11.75
N ASP A 14 -50.35 14.42 11.78
CA ASP A 14 -49.39 13.40 11.36
C ASP A 14 -49.90 12.78 10.06
N ALA A 15 -49.17 13.03 8.97
CA ALA A 15 -49.48 12.54 7.64
C ALA A 15 -48.23 11.87 7.08
N GLY A 16 -48.21 10.54 7.19
CA GLY A 16 -47.28 9.69 6.47
C GLY A 16 -47.55 9.76 4.97
N VAL A 17 -46.48 9.90 4.19
CA VAL A 17 -46.49 9.66 2.74
C VAL A 17 -45.42 8.60 2.45
N ASN A 18 -45.90 7.42 2.03
CA ASN A 18 -45.13 6.40 1.36
C ASN A 18 -44.73 6.88 -0.04
N VAL A 19 -43.50 6.59 -0.46
CA VAL A 19 -43.10 6.64 -1.89
C VAL A 19 -42.48 5.29 -2.26
N THR A 20 -43.06 4.64 -3.26
CA THR A 20 -42.58 3.38 -3.85
C THR A 20 -42.10 3.63 -5.29
N ARG A 21 -40.90 3.08 -5.59
CA ARG A 21 -40.29 2.67 -6.87
C ARG A 21 -39.99 3.71 -7.97
N THR A 22 -38.76 3.64 -8.49
CA THR A 22 -38.47 3.19 -9.87
C THR A 22 -37.04 2.66 -9.96
N ILE A 23 -36.88 1.44 -10.47
CA ILE A 23 -35.61 0.87 -10.95
C ILE A 23 -35.51 1.28 -12.42
N ALA A 24 -34.39 1.87 -12.82
CA ALA A 24 -33.97 1.97 -14.20
C ALA A 24 -32.47 1.64 -14.26
N ASP A 25 -32.11 0.60 -15.02
CA ASP A 25 -30.76 0.38 -15.55
C ASP A 25 -30.44 1.50 -16.55
N ASP A 26 -29.25 2.12 -16.47
CA ASP A 26 -28.31 2.20 -17.61
C ASP A 26 -26.94 2.81 -17.22
N THR A 27 -25.87 2.13 -17.68
CA THR A 27 -24.51 2.58 -18.05
C THR A 27 -23.68 3.57 -17.20
N GLY A 28 -22.53 3.09 -16.70
CA GLY A 28 -21.18 3.65 -16.93
C GLY A 28 -20.84 5.08 -16.50
N SER A 29 -20.47 5.28 -15.21
CA SER A 29 -19.51 6.29 -14.71
C SER A 29 -19.18 6.03 -13.23
N PRO A 30 -17.98 6.38 -12.71
CA PRO A 30 -17.65 6.16 -11.31
C PRO A 30 -18.59 7.01 -10.46
N ALA A 31 -19.43 6.36 -9.65
CA ALA A 31 -20.39 7.02 -8.80
C ALA A 31 -19.69 8.03 -7.88
N GLY A 32 -20.08 9.31 -7.94
CA GLY A 32 -19.63 10.39 -7.04
C GLY A 32 -20.02 10.21 -5.57
N GLY A 33 -20.29 8.98 -5.12
CA GLY A 33 -20.72 8.62 -3.76
C GLY A 33 -19.57 8.42 -2.75
N HIS A 34 -18.30 8.48 -3.17
CA HIS A 34 -17.15 8.30 -2.27
C HIS A 34 -16.51 9.63 -1.81
N ALA A 35 -16.89 10.76 -2.40
CA ALA A 35 -16.39 12.06 -1.99
C ALA A 35 -17.29 12.63 -0.89
N ILE A 36 -16.70 13.08 0.22
CA ILE A 36 -17.41 13.92 1.18
C ILE A 36 -17.92 15.19 0.49
N GLY A 37 -19.11 15.66 0.87
CA GLY A 37 -19.69 16.87 0.29
C GLY A 37 -18.76 18.08 0.46
N ARG A 38 -18.77 19.03 -0.49
CA ARG A 38 -17.88 20.21 -0.46
C ARG A 38 -18.02 21.01 0.83
N GLU A 39 -19.24 21.20 1.34
CA GLU A 39 -19.45 21.87 2.63
C GLU A 39 -18.80 21.12 3.80
N THR A 40 -18.96 19.79 3.85
CA THR A 40 -18.31 18.95 4.86
C THR A 40 -16.79 19.06 4.76
N ALA A 41 -16.24 18.99 3.55
CA ALA A 41 -14.81 19.16 3.31
C ALA A 41 -14.30 20.53 3.77
N SER A 42 -15.01 21.62 3.44
CA SER A 42 -14.66 22.97 3.87
C SER A 42 -14.74 23.16 5.38
N ALA A 43 -15.76 22.60 6.03
CA ALA A 43 -15.93 22.65 7.48
C ALA A 43 -14.82 21.87 8.21
N VAL A 44 -14.47 20.68 7.71
CA VAL A 44 -13.34 19.88 8.22
C VAL A 44 -12.03 20.62 8.02
N ALA A 45 -11.76 21.17 6.84
CA ALA A 45 -10.55 21.93 6.55
C ALA A 45 -10.40 23.17 7.45
N ALA A 46 -11.48 23.91 7.69
CA ALA A 46 -11.49 25.06 8.60
C ALA A 46 -11.16 24.63 10.04
N THR A 47 -11.74 23.52 10.50
CA THR A 47 -11.46 22.96 11.83
C THR A 47 -10.00 22.51 11.94
N LEU A 48 -9.48 21.78 10.95
CA LEU A 48 -8.08 21.33 10.93
C LEU A 48 -7.10 22.51 10.92
N LYS A 49 -7.39 23.57 10.15
CA LYS A 49 -6.61 24.81 10.14
C LYS A 49 -6.63 25.51 11.51
N ALA A 50 -7.74 25.44 12.23
CA ALA A 50 -7.85 25.95 13.58
C ALA A 50 -7.16 25.03 14.63
N LEU A 51 -6.87 23.78 14.30
CA LEU A 51 -6.15 22.85 15.17
C LEU A 51 -4.65 22.79 14.88
N SER A 52 -4.20 23.11 13.67
CA SER A 52 -2.82 22.92 13.17
C SER A 52 -1.77 23.89 13.75
N ASP A 53 -1.90 24.29 15.01
CA ASP A 53 -0.94 25.12 15.74
C ASP A 53 -0.49 24.40 17.02
N PRO A 54 0.82 24.35 17.31
CA PRO A 54 1.36 23.61 18.45
C PRO A 54 0.79 24.05 19.81
N LEU A 55 0.57 25.35 20.04
CA LEU A 55 0.04 25.85 21.30
C LEU A 55 -1.42 25.45 21.49
N ARG A 56 -2.23 25.50 20.41
CA ARG A 56 -3.63 25.03 20.45
C ARG A 56 -3.73 23.54 20.75
N LEU A 57 -2.88 22.70 20.15
CA LEU A 57 -2.86 21.26 20.44
C LEU A 57 -2.43 20.96 21.88
N ARG A 58 -1.42 21.67 22.40
CA ARG A 58 -1.00 21.55 23.81
C ARG A 58 -2.12 21.92 24.79
N MET A 59 -2.82 23.03 24.55
CA MET A 59 -3.96 23.43 25.38
C MET A 59 -5.14 22.45 25.31
N LEU A 60 -5.44 21.91 24.13
CA LEU A 60 -6.50 20.90 23.98
C LEU A 60 -6.15 19.60 24.67
N SER A 61 -4.91 19.14 24.57
CA SER A 61 -4.39 17.98 25.31
C SER A 61 -4.50 18.20 26.81
N ALA A 62 -4.09 19.37 27.31
CA ALA A 62 -4.22 19.74 28.72
C ALA A 62 -5.67 19.68 29.23
N ILE A 63 -6.61 20.26 28.49
CA ILE A 63 -8.04 20.24 28.85
C ILE A 63 -8.61 18.82 28.78
N ALA A 64 -8.18 18.01 27.81
CA ALA A 64 -8.63 16.63 27.64
C ALA A 64 -8.13 15.70 28.76
N SER A 65 -6.91 15.93 29.24
CA SER A 65 -6.27 15.15 30.31
C SER A 65 -6.59 15.64 31.72
N ASP A 66 -7.13 16.86 31.89
CA ASP A 66 -7.59 17.34 33.20
C ASP A 66 -8.79 16.49 33.67
N PRO A 67 -8.76 15.90 34.88
CA PRO A 67 -9.87 15.11 35.41
C PRO A 67 -11.21 15.85 35.47
N ARG A 68 -11.18 17.19 35.54
CA ARG A 68 -12.38 18.06 35.53
C ARG A 68 -12.93 18.29 34.12
N GLY A 69 -12.13 18.02 33.08
CA GLY A 69 -12.48 18.23 31.67
C GLY A 69 -12.57 19.71 31.27
N GLU A 70 -12.00 20.60 32.07
CA GLU A 70 -11.98 22.05 31.87
C GLU A 70 -10.74 22.68 32.48
N SER A 71 -10.29 23.82 31.95
CA SER A 71 -9.12 24.55 32.47
C SER A 71 -9.31 26.06 32.36
N CYS A 72 -8.72 26.84 33.28
CA CYS A 72 -8.76 28.31 33.22
C CYS A 72 -7.66 28.87 32.32
N VAL A 73 -7.82 30.12 31.89
CA VAL A 73 -6.78 30.85 31.12
C VAL A 73 -5.45 30.95 31.89
N CYS A 74 -5.52 31.06 33.22
CA CYS A 74 -4.37 31.06 34.13
C CYS A 74 -3.53 29.78 33.99
N ASP A 75 -4.15 28.63 34.26
CA ASP A 75 -3.52 27.31 34.24
C ASP A 75 -2.95 26.99 32.85
N LEU A 76 -3.66 27.38 31.77
CA LEU A 76 -3.19 27.16 30.40
C LEU A 76 -2.00 28.05 30.03
N ALA A 77 -1.93 29.28 30.54
CA ALA A 77 -0.80 30.18 30.31
C ALA A 77 0.47 29.68 31.01
N GLU A 78 0.32 29.16 32.23
CA GLU A 78 1.41 28.53 32.97
C GLU A 78 1.90 27.25 32.29
N LEU A 79 1.00 26.38 31.86
CA LEU A 79 1.34 25.12 31.20
C LEU A 79 1.98 25.29 29.80
N ALA A 80 1.56 26.31 29.06
CA ALA A 80 2.04 26.57 27.71
C ALA A 80 3.29 27.47 27.66
N ASP A 81 3.75 27.97 28.82
CA ASP A 81 4.88 28.91 28.97
C ASP A 81 4.75 30.16 28.06
N VAL A 82 3.56 30.76 28.04
CA VAL A 82 3.23 31.92 27.20
C VAL A 82 2.36 32.93 27.95
N SER A 83 2.32 34.17 27.44
CA SER A 83 1.52 35.23 28.05
C SER A 83 0.00 34.97 27.96
N GLN A 84 -0.77 35.47 28.93
CA GLN A 84 -2.25 35.40 28.91
C GLN A 84 -2.90 36.00 27.65
N PRO A 85 -2.43 37.15 27.09
CA PRO A 85 -2.93 37.65 25.81
C PRO A 85 -2.77 36.65 24.66
N THR A 86 -1.63 35.94 24.60
CA THR A 86 -1.36 34.90 23.60
C THR A 86 -2.34 33.74 23.75
N VAL A 87 -2.52 33.22 24.97
CA VAL A 87 -3.47 32.13 25.26
C VAL A 87 -4.91 32.53 24.90
N SER A 88 -5.33 33.73 25.31
CA SER A 88 -6.68 34.22 25.03
C SER A 88 -6.97 34.32 23.53
N HIS A 89 -5.97 34.71 22.73
CA HIS A 89 -6.08 34.72 21.28
C HIS A 89 -6.30 33.30 20.72
N HIS A 90 -5.48 32.33 21.11
CA HIS A 90 -5.61 30.95 20.64
C HIS A 90 -6.92 30.29 21.08
N LEU A 91 -7.37 30.52 22.31
CA LEU A 91 -8.65 30.02 22.82
C LEU A 91 -9.85 30.61 22.08
N LYS A 92 -9.77 31.90 21.70
CA LYS A 92 -10.79 32.52 20.86
C LYS A 92 -10.89 31.84 19.49
N VAL A 93 -9.76 31.58 18.83
CA VAL A 93 -9.77 30.91 17.52
C VAL A 93 -10.39 29.51 17.60
N LEU A 94 -10.13 28.76 18.67
CA LEU A 94 -10.74 27.44 18.89
C LEU A 94 -12.25 27.53 19.22
N LYS A 95 -12.69 28.59 19.88
CA LYS A 95 -14.11 28.86 20.13
C LYS A 95 -14.86 29.26 18.86
N ASP A 96 -14.23 30.04 17.99
CA ASP A 96 -14.84 30.51 16.74
C ASP A 96 -15.15 29.35 15.76
N VAL A 97 -14.40 28.24 15.84
CA VAL A 97 -14.68 26.98 15.12
C VAL A 97 -15.43 25.93 15.96
N ASP A 98 -15.97 26.33 17.11
CA ASP A 98 -16.81 25.52 17.99
C ASP A 98 -16.09 24.28 18.61
N VAL A 99 -14.76 24.28 18.66
CA VAL A 99 -13.96 23.24 19.32
C VAL A 99 -14.01 23.40 20.85
N LEU A 100 -14.02 24.64 21.33
CA LEU A 100 -14.11 24.98 22.76
C LEU A 100 -15.40 25.71 23.08
N THR A 101 -15.88 25.50 24.31
CA THR A 101 -16.88 26.35 24.96
C THR A 101 -16.29 26.97 26.21
N SER A 102 -16.86 28.09 26.66
CA SER A 102 -16.32 28.89 27.77
C SER A 102 -17.41 29.23 28.78
N GLU A 103 -17.10 29.15 30.07
CA GLU A 103 -18.00 29.53 31.16
C GLU A 103 -17.28 30.50 32.11
N ARG A 104 -17.92 31.62 32.47
CA ARG A 104 -17.35 32.58 33.42
C ARG A 104 -17.80 32.26 34.84
N ARG A 105 -16.83 32.00 35.72
CA ARG A 105 -17.07 31.70 37.15
C ARG A 105 -16.27 32.68 38.01
N GLY A 106 -16.96 33.70 38.51
CA GLY A 106 -16.34 34.82 39.23
C GLY A 106 -15.39 35.61 38.33
N THR A 107 -14.15 35.77 38.78
CA THR A 107 -13.09 36.50 38.06
C THR A 107 -12.50 35.71 36.88
N TRP A 108 -12.70 34.38 36.86
CA TRP A 108 -12.04 33.48 35.93
C TRP A 108 -12.97 32.99 34.81
N VAL A 109 -12.39 32.72 33.63
CA VAL A 109 -13.08 32.08 32.51
C VAL A 109 -12.49 30.69 32.32
N TRP A 110 -13.36 29.70 32.37
CA TRP A 110 -13.05 28.28 32.22
C TRP A 110 -13.39 27.83 30.81
N TYR A 111 -12.51 27.04 30.21
CA TYR A 111 -12.66 26.49 28.87
C TYR A 111 -12.77 24.97 28.93
N ARG A 112 -13.67 24.42 28.13
CA ARG A 112 -13.92 22.99 28.01
C ARG A 112 -14.08 22.62 26.54
N ILE A 113 -13.66 21.41 26.17
CA ILE A 113 -13.92 20.87 24.83
C ILE A 113 -15.43 20.72 24.64
N ASN A 114 -15.94 21.16 23.49
CA ASN A 114 -17.35 21.02 23.16
C ASN A 114 -17.74 19.53 23.25
N PRO A 115 -18.77 19.15 24.05
CA PRO A 115 -19.18 17.75 24.22
C PRO A 115 -19.43 17.01 22.91
N THR A 116 -20.02 17.68 21.91
CA THR A 116 -20.32 17.09 20.59
C THR A 116 -19.06 16.75 19.80
N ARG A 117 -17.95 17.45 20.06
CA ARG A 117 -16.67 17.28 19.36
C ARG A 117 -15.62 16.52 20.17
N ARG A 118 -15.90 16.24 21.45
CA ARG A 118 -14.96 15.62 22.39
C ARG A 118 -14.37 14.33 21.84
N THR A 119 -15.20 13.40 21.38
CA THR A 119 -14.73 12.11 20.83
C THR A 119 -13.80 12.29 19.64
N ALA A 120 -14.10 13.22 18.72
CA ALA A 120 -13.28 13.46 17.54
C ALA A 120 -11.95 14.14 17.89
N VAL A 121 -11.95 15.10 18.82
CA VAL A 121 -10.74 15.78 19.28
C VAL A 121 -9.85 14.83 20.06
N THR A 122 -10.41 14.03 20.97
CA THR A 122 -9.67 13.02 21.73
C THR A 122 -9.13 11.93 20.81
N ALA A 123 -9.91 11.43 19.83
CA ALA A 123 -9.39 10.48 18.85
C ALA A 123 -8.24 11.05 18.01
N LEU A 124 -8.29 12.34 17.64
CA LEU A 124 -7.19 13.01 16.94
C LEU A 124 -5.94 13.11 17.84
N LEU A 125 -6.09 13.53 19.10
CA LEU A 125 -4.97 13.63 20.02
C LEU A 125 -4.39 12.24 20.36
N ASP A 126 -5.22 11.24 20.59
CA ASP A 126 -4.79 9.89 20.98
C ASP A 126 -4.26 9.06 19.81
N SER A 127 -4.76 9.28 18.59
CA SER A 127 -4.38 8.48 17.40
C SER A 127 -3.33 9.17 16.52
N PHE A 128 -3.37 10.50 16.37
CA PHE A 128 -2.39 11.23 15.54
C PHE A 128 -1.20 11.77 16.33
N ALA A 129 -1.35 12.17 17.60
CA ALA A 129 -0.20 12.69 18.36
C ALA A 129 0.91 11.63 18.55
N PRO A 130 0.64 10.36 18.94
CA PRO A 130 1.70 9.36 19.02
C PRO A 130 2.26 8.95 17.65
N ALA A 131 1.49 9.05 16.56
CA ALA A 131 1.99 8.79 15.20
C ALA A 131 2.87 9.94 14.65
N SER A 132 2.69 11.17 15.15
CA SER A 132 3.44 12.37 14.73
C SER A 132 4.62 12.73 15.65
N VAL A 133 4.54 12.32 16.92
CA VAL A 133 5.58 12.48 17.95
C VAL A 133 6.36 11.18 18.14
N ALA A 134 5.99 10.07 17.48
CA ALA A 134 6.89 8.95 17.25
C ALA A 134 8.17 9.55 16.66
N PRO A 135 9.26 9.57 17.42
CA PRO A 135 10.46 10.13 16.89
C PRO A 135 10.88 9.20 15.77
N TRP A 136 11.25 9.77 14.64
CA TRP A 136 12.31 9.22 13.81
C TRP A 136 13.62 9.40 14.60
N SER A 137 13.65 8.84 15.81
CA SER A 137 14.84 8.64 16.60
C SER A 137 15.47 7.38 16.03
N VAL A 138 16.67 7.56 15.49
CA VAL A 138 17.66 6.50 15.52
C VAL A 138 17.98 6.28 17.00
N ASP A 139 17.15 5.52 17.71
CA ASP A 139 17.42 5.14 19.09
C ASP A 139 18.47 4.02 19.10
N ASP A 140 19.73 4.43 19.28
CA ASP A 140 21.00 3.67 19.32
C ASP A 140 21.06 2.48 20.33
N GLU A 141 19.98 2.19 21.05
CA GLU A 141 19.93 1.09 22.04
C GLU A 141 19.00 -0.06 21.65
N ASP A 142 17.93 0.17 20.88
CA ASP A 142 17.08 -0.92 20.33
C ASP A 142 17.63 -1.43 18.97
N ASP A 143 18.50 -0.65 18.33
CA ASP A 143 19.19 -1.00 17.08
C ASP A 143 20.21 -2.13 17.25
N ARG A 144 20.71 -2.39 18.46
CA ARG A 144 21.66 -3.51 18.70
C ARG A 144 21.02 -4.89 18.61
N ARG A 145 19.68 -5.00 18.53
CA ARG A 145 18.96 -6.28 18.37
C ARG A 145 18.24 -6.44 17.04
N ARG A 146 18.06 -5.36 16.26
CA ARG A 146 17.70 -5.51 14.85
C ARG A 146 19.00 -5.73 14.08
N PRO A 147 19.10 -6.73 13.20
CA PRO A 147 20.21 -6.76 12.26
C PRO A 147 20.20 -5.42 11.52
N ASP A 148 21.30 -4.69 11.51
CA ASP A 148 21.47 -3.49 10.69
C ASP A 148 21.35 -3.90 9.22
N PHE A 149 20.11 -3.91 8.73
CA PHE A 149 19.79 -4.34 7.38
C PHE A 149 20.38 -3.37 6.37
N ASP A 150 20.57 -2.10 6.71
CA ASP A 150 21.17 -1.11 5.81
C ASP A 150 22.67 -1.38 5.62
N ALA A 151 23.41 -1.67 6.70
CA ALA A 151 24.81 -2.12 6.57
C ALA A 151 24.92 -3.47 5.86
N ARG A 152 23.97 -4.39 6.07
CA ARG A 152 23.96 -5.68 5.33
C ARG A 152 23.67 -5.50 3.84
N VAL A 153 22.73 -4.64 3.49
CA VAL A 153 22.38 -4.30 2.10
C VAL A 153 23.55 -3.56 1.44
N THR A 154 24.21 -2.65 2.15
CA THR A 154 25.39 -1.93 1.67
C THR A 154 26.56 -2.89 1.42
N ARG A 155 26.86 -3.79 2.38
CA ARG A 155 27.89 -4.82 2.20
C ARG A 155 27.57 -5.75 1.03
N LEU A 156 26.32 -6.20 0.91
CA LEU A 156 25.88 -7.00 -0.23
C LEU A 156 26.09 -6.27 -1.56
N ALA A 157 25.84 -4.96 -1.60
CA ALA A 157 26.11 -4.17 -2.81
C ALA A 157 27.61 -4.07 -3.14
N GLU A 158 28.47 -3.91 -2.14
CA GLU A 158 29.92 -3.93 -2.31
C GLU A 158 30.41 -5.30 -2.83
N GLU A 159 29.90 -6.39 -2.26
CA GLU A 159 30.19 -7.76 -2.70
C GLU A 159 29.76 -7.98 -4.15
N LEU A 160 28.53 -7.59 -4.50
CA LEU A 160 28.02 -7.73 -5.87
C LEU A 160 28.75 -6.82 -6.86
N ALA A 161 29.15 -5.60 -6.47
CA ALA A 161 29.89 -4.70 -7.34
C ALA A 161 31.26 -5.28 -7.73
N ALA A 162 31.88 -6.08 -6.86
CA ALA A 162 33.10 -6.80 -7.19
C ALA A 162 32.89 -7.93 -8.22
N GLU A 163 31.67 -8.45 -8.35
CA GLU A 163 31.31 -9.53 -9.29
C GLU A 163 30.92 -9.03 -10.70
N VAL A 164 30.46 -7.77 -10.82
CA VAL A 164 30.04 -7.15 -12.09
C VAL A 164 30.82 -5.85 -12.36
N PRO A 165 32.14 -5.95 -12.67
CA PRO A 165 33.00 -4.77 -12.83
C PRO A 165 32.63 -3.89 -14.03
N GLU A 166 31.79 -4.37 -14.96
CA GLU A 166 31.25 -3.57 -16.05
C GLU A 166 30.20 -2.51 -15.62
N LEU A 167 29.66 -2.61 -14.40
CA LEU A 167 28.69 -1.65 -13.85
C LEU A 167 29.34 -0.72 -12.82
N GLU A 168 28.94 0.55 -12.85
CA GLU A 168 29.32 1.52 -11.82
C GLU A 168 28.77 1.09 -10.44
N ALA A 169 29.56 1.26 -9.37
CA ALA A 169 29.19 0.85 -8.02
C ALA A 169 27.86 1.48 -7.54
N ASP A 170 27.58 2.72 -7.94
CA ASP A 170 26.32 3.40 -7.61
C ASP A 170 25.10 2.74 -8.28
N VAL A 171 25.26 2.18 -9.49
CA VAL A 171 24.19 1.44 -10.19
C VAL A 171 23.91 0.12 -9.46
N VAL A 172 24.97 -0.58 -9.02
CA VAL A 172 24.85 -1.81 -8.24
C VAL A 172 24.16 -1.54 -6.91
N LEU A 173 24.62 -0.52 -6.18
CA LEU A 173 24.03 -0.12 -4.90
C LEU A 173 22.55 0.26 -5.03
N THR A 174 22.20 1.03 -6.06
CA THR A 174 20.81 1.41 -6.34
C THR A 174 19.97 0.17 -6.64
N THR A 175 20.45 -0.73 -7.50
CA THR A 175 19.76 -1.98 -7.86
C THR A 175 19.50 -2.85 -6.64
N VAL A 176 20.49 -3.00 -5.75
CA VAL A 176 20.38 -3.78 -4.51
C VAL A 176 19.38 -3.15 -3.54
N ARG A 177 19.45 -1.83 -3.32
CA ARG A 177 18.53 -1.09 -2.43
C ARG A 177 17.10 -1.11 -2.92
N GLU A 178 16.87 -0.93 -4.22
CA GLU A 178 15.55 -1.03 -4.82
C GLU A 178 14.98 -2.44 -4.71
N SER A 179 15.81 -3.46 -4.95
CA SER A 179 15.42 -4.87 -4.82
C SER A 179 14.99 -5.19 -3.38
N TYR A 180 15.77 -4.74 -2.40
CA TYR A 180 15.44 -4.86 -0.98
C TYR A 180 14.10 -4.17 -0.68
N THR A 181 13.98 -2.89 -1.05
CA THR A 181 12.81 -2.07 -0.76
C THR A 181 11.55 -2.67 -1.36
N ALA A 182 11.63 -3.19 -2.59
CA ALA A 182 10.47 -3.75 -3.26
C ALA A 182 10.02 -5.08 -2.64
N LEU A 183 10.95 -5.92 -2.19
CA LEU A 183 10.61 -7.17 -1.49
C LEU A 183 10.14 -6.92 -0.05
N ALA A 184 10.70 -5.92 0.64
CA ALA A 184 10.35 -5.56 2.01
C ALA A 184 8.87 -5.14 2.15
N ARG A 185 8.27 -4.57 1.09
CA ARG A 185 6.86 -4.15 1.08
C ARG A 185 5.87 -5.31 1.26
N ASN A 186 6.21 -6.50 0.76
CA ASN A 186 5.29 -7.64 0.67
C ASN A 186 5.71 -8.81 1.58
N THR A 187 6.94 -8.84 2.07
CA THR A 187 7.48 -9.99 2.81
C THR A 187 7.14 -9.91 4.30
N ARG A 188 6.42 -10.92 4.82
CA ARG A 188 6.07 -11.01 6.26
C ARG A 188 7.21 -11.55 7.15
N VAL A 189 8.17 -12.25 6.56
CA VAL A 189 9.28 -12.92 7.28
C VAL A 189 10.61 -12.23 6.96
N THR A 190 11.16 -11.50 7.92
CA THR A 190 12.38 -10.69 7.74
C THR A 190 13.67 -11.52 7.60
N SER A 191 13.70 -12.76 8.09
CA SER A 191 14.89 -13.61 8.06
C SER A 191 15.33 -14.01 6.64
N SER A 192 14.37 -14.17 5.72
CA SER A 192 14.65 -14.52 4.32
C SER A 192 14.89 -13.29 3.42
N LEU A 193 14.67 -12.07 3.93
CA LEU A 193 14.65 -10.87 3.08
C LEU A 193 16.00 -10.57 2.43
N VAL A 194 17.11 -10.71 3.17
CA VAL A 194 18.46 -10.46 2.61
C VAL A 194 18.86 -11.51 1.57
N PRO A 195 18.72 -12.83 1.82
CA PRO A 195 18.95 -13.84 0.77
C PRO A 195 18.08 -13.65 -0.48
N LEU A 196 16.81 -13.27 -0.32
CA LEU A 196 15.93 -12.99 -1.46
C LEU A 196 16.34 -11.71 -2.19
N THR A 197 16.79 -10.69 -1.46
CA THR A 197 17.35 -9.45 -2.02
C THR A 197 18.57 -9.75 -2.86
N GLU A 198 19.51 -10.54 -2.35
CA GLU A 198 20.70 -10.96 -3.08
C GLU A 198 20.33 -11.68 -4.37
N ARG A 199 19.45 -12.70 -4.29
CA ARG A 199 18.99 -13.43 -5.48
C ARG A 199 18.34 -12.52 -6.50
N PHE A 200 17.47 -11.61 -6.06
CA PHE A 200 16.78 -10.70 -6.96
C PHE A 200 17.74 -9.68 -7.58
N ALA A 201 18.65 -9.10 -6.79
CA ALA A 201 19.64 -8.16 -7.27
C ALA A 201 20.60 -8.82 -8.26
N ARG A 202 21.14 -10.01 -7.98
CA ARG A 202 21.97 -10.78 -8.92
C ARG A 202 21.26 -11.00 -10.26
N GLN A 203 19.98 -11.37 -10.22
CA GLN A 203 19.18 -11.49 -11.44
C GLN A 203 19.09 -10.15 -12.19
N ARG A 204 18.72 -9.05 -11.52
CA ARG A 204 18.57 -7.73 -12.16
C ARG A 204 19.89 -7.21 -12.73
N LEU A 205 21.01 -7.44 -12.04
CA LEU A 205 22.35 -7.08 -12.52
C LEU A 205 22.72 -7.88 -13.78
N ALA A 206 22.43 -9.19 -13.80
CA ALA A 206 22.62 -10.01 -14.99
C ALA A 206 21.70 -9.57 -16.15
N ASP A 207 20.48 -9.13 -15.86
CA ASP A 207 19.56 -8.58 -16.86
C ASP A 207 20.09 -7.23 -17.41
N LEU A 208 20.72 -6.39 -16.58
CA LEU A 208 21.34 -5.10 -16.99
C LEU A 208 22.57 -5.28 -17.88
N THR A 209 23.35 -6.34 -17.67
CA THR A 209 24.59 -6.59 -18.43
C THR A 209 24.40 -7.58 -19.58
N ARG A 210 23.17 -8.08 -19.80
CA ARG A 210 22.88 -9.06 -20.86
C ARG A 210 23.15 -8.48 -22.25
N ASP A 211 24.09 -9.10 -22.96
CA ASP A 211 24.24 -8.95 -24.40
C ASP A 211 23.26 -9.90 -25.11
N ARG A 212 22.24 -9.34 -25.77
CA ARG A 212 21.19 -10.12 -26.44
C ARG A 212 21.73 -10.97 -27.59
N ASP A 213 22.75 -10.50 -28.30
CA ASP A 213 23.26 -11.16 -29.50
C ASP A 213 24.18 -12.34 -29.16
N ALA A 214 24.82 -12.29 -27.97
CA ALA A 214 25.75 -13.32 -27.50
C ALA A 214 25.12 -14.32 -26.50
N SER A 215 23.89 -14.07 -26.04
CA SER A 215 23.22 -14.85 -25.00
C SER A 215 22.15 -15.78 -25.56
N VAL A 216 21.83 -16.85 -24.83
CA VAL A 216 20.64 -17.66 -25.12
C VAL A 216 19.35 -16.82 -24.99
N PRO A 217 18.28 -17.15 -25.73
CA PRO A 217 17.02 -16.41 -25.64
C PRO A 217 16.48 -16.31 -24.21
N GLN A 218 15.90 -15.16 -23.87
CA GLN A 218 15.30 -14.89 -22.57
C GLN A 218 13.81 -14.58 -22.69
N VAL A 219 12.99 -15.29 -21.92
CA VAL A 219 11.56 -15.05 -21.80
C VAL A 219 11.20 -14.54 -20.40
N LEU A 220 10.35 -13.52 -20.33
CA LEU A 220 9.77 -13.02 -19.08
C LEU A 220 8.26 -13.29 -19.02
N PHE A 221 7.84 -14.04 -18.00
CA PHE A 221 6.42 -14.25 -17.69
C PHE A 221 5.93 -13.26 -16.63
N VAL A 222 4.87 -12.53 -16.93
CA VAL A 222 4.28 -11.53 -16.03
C VAL A 222 2.83 -11.89 -15.71
N CYS A 223 2.50 -12.03 -14.43
CA CYS A 223 1.11 -12.11 -13.98
C CYS A 223 0.83 -11.07 -12.89
N VAL A 224 -0.31 -11.14 -12.22
CA VAL A 224 -0.61 -10.18 -11.13
C VAL A 224 0.30 -10.43 -9.92
N ALA A 225 0.19 -11.62 -9.33
CA ALA A 225 0.78 -11.91 -8.01
C ALA A 225 2.19 -12.51 -8.03
N ASN A 226 2.70 -12.92 -9.20
CA ASN A 226 3.92 -13.73 -9.32
C ASN A 226 3.98 -14.95 -8.39
N ALA A 227 2.82 -15.54 -8.09
CA ALA A 227 2.68 -16.64 -7.13
C ALA A 227 2.02 -17.89 -7.74
N GLY A 228 1.72 -17.85 -9.03
CA GLY A 228 0.97 -18.89 -9.74
C GLY A 228 1.43 -19.04 -11.20
N ARG A 229 0.56 -18.62 -12.13
CA ARG A 229 0.75 -18.64 -13.60
C ARG A 229 2.20 -18.43 -14.06
N SER A 230 2.79 -17.28 -13.75
CA SER A 230 4.12 -16.90 -14.22
C SER A 230 5.25 -17.74 -13.62
N GLN A 231 5.11 -18.22 -12.39
CA GLN A 231 6.11 -19.10 -11.76
C GLN A 231 6.08 -20.47 -12.42
N LEU A 232 4.88 -21.01 -12.63
CA LEU A 232 4.69 -22.30 -13.28
C LEU A 232 5.20 -22.30 -14.72
N ALA A 233 4.88 -21.24 -15.49
CA ALA A 233 5.35 -21.11 -16.86
C ALA A 233 6.89 -21.03 -16.94
N ALA A 234 7.53 -20.27 -16.05
CA ALA A 234 8.99 -20.19 -16.00
C ALA A 234 9.64 -21.54 -15.67
N ALA A 235 9.14 -22.26 -14.66
CA ALA A 235 9.64 -23.59 -14.31
C ALA A 235 9.48 -24.61 -15.44
N LEU A 236 8.40 -24.53 -16.20
CA LEU A 236 8.19 -25.38 -17.37
C LEU A 236 9.20 -25.07 -18.49
N VAL A 237 9.52 -23.79 -18.74
CA VAL A 237 10.58 -23.42 -19.70
C VAL A 237 11.92 -23.95 -19.22
N ASP A 238 12.30 -23.72 -17.96
CA ASP A 238 13.59 -24.15 -17.43
C ASP A 238 13.77 -25.68 -17.57
N LYS A 239 12.71 -26.45 -17.30
CA LYS A 239 12.68 -27.91 -17.49
C LYS A 239 12.79 -28.34 -18.95
N LEU A 240 12.05 -27.70 -19.86
CA LEU A 240 11.95 -28.12 -21.26
C LEU A 240 13.13 -27.64 -22.11
N ALA A 241 13.65 -26.44 -21.85
CA ALA A 241 14.74 -25.84 -22.61
C ALA A 241 16.13 -26.33 -22.17
N ALA A 242 16.25 -26.91 -20.96
CA ALA A 242 17.50 -27.45 -20.42
C ALA A 242 18.68 -26.45 -20.53
N GLY A 243 18.42 -25.18 -20.17
CA GLY A 243 19.40 -24.09 -20.20
C GLY A 243 19.61 -23.42 -21.57
N LYS A 244 18.92 -23.87 -22.63
CA LYS A 244 18.97 -23.20 -23.95
C LYS A 244 18.07 -21.98 -24.06
N VAL A 245 17.21 -21.75 -23.07
CA VAL A 245 16.37 -20.55 -22.91
C VAL A 245 16.40 -20.20 -21.43
N VAL A 246 16.53 -18.91 -21.11
CA VAL A 246 16.44 -18.39 -19.73
C VAL A 246 15.02 -17.93 -19.45
N ALA A 247 14.38 -18.47 -18.41
CA ALA A 247 13.06 -18.03 -17.98
C ALA A 247 13.12 -17.09 -16.77
N ARG A 248 12.46 -15.94 -16.88
CA ARG A 248 12.21 -15.01 -15.78
C ARG A 248 10.73 -14.96 -15.45
N SER A 249 10.40 -14.58 -14.22
CA SER A 249 9.02 -14.35 -13.80
C SER A 249 8.91 -13.11 -12.92
N ALA A 250 7.83 -12.35 -13.10
CA ALA A 250 7.52 -11.15 -12.31
C ALA A 250 6.01 -10.95 -12.08
N GLY A 251 5.67 -9.98 -11.23
CA GLY A 251 4.30 -9.63 -10.85
C GLY A 251 4.05 -8.14 -10.85
N SER A 252 2.86 -7.70 -11.29
CA SER A 252 2.43 -6.30 -11.17
C SER A 252 2.08 -5.91 -9.73
N ALA A 253 1.56 -6.86 -8.95
CA ALA A 253 1.27 -6.72 -7.52
C ALA A 253 1.65 -8.03 -6.80
N PRO A 254 2.96 -8.26 -6.56
CA PRO A 254 3.45 -9.53 -6.04
C PRO A 254 2.84 -9.93 -4.69
N ALA A 255 2.54 -11.21 -4.51
CA ALA A 255 2.14 -11.77 -3.22
C ALA A 255 3.33 -11.88 -2.24
N ASP A 256 3.04 -12.27 -1.00
CA ASP A 256 4.06 -12.53 0.03
C ASP A 256 4.82 -13.85 -0.22
N VAL A 257 4.12 -14.89 -0.70
CA VAL A 257 4.67 -16.21 -0.99
C VAL A 257 4.08 -16.81 -2.27
N VAL A 258 4.78 -17.78 -2.85
CA VAL A 258 4.22 -18.63 -3.91
C VAL A 258 3.03 -19.39 -3.35
N HIS A 259 1.93 -19.48 -4.11
CA HIS A 259 0.71 -20.12 -3.67
C HIS A 259 0.97 -21.60 -3.30
N PRO A 260 0.48 -22.11 -2.16
CA PRO A 260 0.85 -23.45 -1.67
C PRO A 260 0.63 -24.58 -2.67
N HIS A 261 -0.49 -24.55 -3.41
CA HIS A 261 -0.78 -25.57 -4.43
C HIS A 261 0.19 -25.49 -5.62
N VAL A 262 0.58 -24.27 -6.01
CA VAL A 262 1.55 -24.05 -7.10
C VAL A 262 2.93 -24.48 -6.65
N ARG A 263 3.29 -24.26 -5.38
CA ARG A 263 4.55 -24.70 -4.80
C ARG A 263 4.71 -26.22 -4.85
N SER A 264 3.64 -26.99 -4.63
CA SER A 264 3.67 -28.45 -4.81
C SER A 264 4.00 -28.85 -6.24
N ILE A 265 3.38 -28.20 -7.23
CA ILE A 265 3.64 -28.47 -8.66
C ILE A 265 5.07 -28.08 -9.04
N LEU A 266 5.56 -26.92 -8.56
CA LEU A 266 6.95 -26.50 -8.79
C LEU A 266 7.94 -27.53 -8.23
N ALA A 267 7.69 -28.08 -7.04
CA ALA A 267 8.54 -29.12 -6.46
C ALA A 267 8.54 -30.42 -7.31
N GLU A 268 7.44 -30.77 -7.95
CA GLU A 268 7.39 -31.90 -8.90
C GLU A 268 8.17 -31.63 -10.19
N ILE A 269 8.22 -30.37 -10.64
CA ILE A 269 8.92 -29.96 -11.87
C ILE A 269 10.42 -29.82 -11.62
N GLU A 270 10.82 -29.16 -10.53
CA GLU A 270 12.16 -28.65 -10.28
C GLU A 270 12.88 -29.30 -9.09
N GLY A 271 12.18 -30.15 -8.31
CA GLY A 271 12.72 -30.72 -7.08
C GLY A 271 13.05 -29.64 -6.04
N ASP A 272 14.24 -29.74 -5.45
CA ASP A 272 14.68 -28.85 -4.38
C ASP A 272 14.83 -27.39 -4.83
N ALA A 273 15.07 -27.14 -6.13
CA ALA A 273 15.19 -25.79 -6.68
C ALA A 273 13.88 -24.98 -6.56
N ALA A 274 12.73 -25.65 -6.43
CA ALA A 274 11.44 -24.98 -6.21
C ALA A 274 11.42 -24.13 -4.92
N ALA A 275 12.24 -24.48 -3.92
CA ALA A 275 12.39 -23.69 -2.69
C ALA A 275 13.01 -22.30 -2.94
N GLU A 276 13.65 -22.11 -4.09
CA GLU A 276 14.26 -20.84 -4.46
C GLU A 276 13.31 -19.88 -5.16
N ARG A 277 12.11 -20.34 -5.55
CA ARG A 277 11.08 -19.52 -6.21
C ARG A 277 10.43 -18.56 -5.21
N PHE A 278 10.36 -17.28 -5.56
CA PHE A 278 9.70 -16.24 -4.75
C PHE A 278 8.97 -15.23 -5.64
N PRO A 279 7.84 -14.65 -5.17
CA PRO A 279 7.19 -13.54 -5.84
C PRO A 279 8.09 -12.31 -5.88
N LYS A 280 8.25 -11.70 -7.06
CA LYS A 280 9.06 -10.49 -7.24
C LYS A 280 8.37 -9.50 -8.21
N PRO A 281 8.59 -8.19 -8.03
CA PRO A 281 7.97 -7.17 -8.86
C PRO A 281 8.50 -7.19 -10.29
N LEU A 282 7.68 -6.68 -11.21
CA LEU A 282 8.13 -6.33 -12.55
C LEU A 282 9.12 -5.16 -12.50
N THR A 283 10.24 -5.29 -13.22
CA THR A 283 11.30 -4.28 -13.33
C THR A 283 11.59 -3.96 -14.80
N ASP A 284 12.03 -2.73 -15.06
CA ASP A 284 12.37 -2.29 -16.42
C ASP A 284 13.56 -3.07 -17.01
N ASP A 285 14.57 -3.36 -16.18
CA ASP A 285 15.72 -4.20 -16.54
C ASP A 285 15.30 -5.59 -17.06
N ALA A 286 14.39 -6.29 -16.37
CA ALA A 286 13.90 -7.59 -16.80
C ALA A 286 13.16 -7.53 -18.15
N VAL A 287 12.37 -6.47 -18.40
CA VAL A 287 11.68 -6.28 -19.68
C VAL A 287 12.69 -6.00 -20.80
N ARG A 288 13.68 -5.12 -20.55
CA ARG A 288 14.77 -4.82 -21.50
C ARG A 288 15.68 -6.00 -21.76
N ALA A 289 15.87 -6.89 -20.81
CA ALA A 289 16.68 -8.08 -21.00
C ALA A 289 15.95 -9.17 -21.79
N SER A 290 14.63 -9.09 -21.93
CA SER A 290 13.84 -10.16 -22.54
C SER A 290 13.75 -10.03 -24.06
N ASP A 291 13.77 -11.17 -24.75
CA ASP A 291 13.45 -11.25 -26.19
C ASP A 291 11.95 -11.40 -26.39
N VAL A 292 11.29 -12.12 -25.47
CA VAL A 292 9.83 -12.28 -25.43
C VAL A 292 9.29 -12.00 -24.02
N VAL A 293 8.23 -11.20 -23.95
CA VAL A 293 7.46 -10.95 -22.72
C VAL A 293 6.07 -11.55 -22.89
N ILE A 294 5.70 -12.41 -21.94
CA ILE A 294 4.41 -13.08 -21.92
C ILE A 294 3.58 -12.55 -20.76
N THR A 295 2.50 -11.88 -21.08
CA THR A 295 1.54 -11.38 -20.09
C THR A 295 0.46 -12.42 -19.83
N MET A 296 0.08 -12.58 -18.56
CA MET A 296 -0.85 -13.61 -18.09
C MET A 296 -1.88 -12.96 -17.15
N GLY A 297 -2.70 -12.08 -17.72
CA GLY A 297 -3.79 -11.39 -16.99
C GLY A 297 -3.35 -10.24 -16.08
N CYS A 298 -2.19 -9.62 -16.33
CA CYS A 298 -1.76 -8.40 -15.64
C CYS A 298 -2.22 -7.10 -16.30
N GLY A 299 -2.87 -7.15 -17.47
CA GLY A 299 -3.29 -5.98 -18.23
C GLY A 299 -2.10 -5.14 -18.73
N ASP A 300 -2.32 -3.83 -18.89
CA ASP A 300 -1.37 -2.88 -19.50
C ASP A 300 -0.24 -2.42 -18.56
N VAL A 301 0.11 -3.21 -17.54
CA VAL A 301 1.16 -2.83 -16.56
C VAL A 301 2.57 -2.96 -17.15
N CYS A 302 2.75 -3.78 -18.18
CA CYS A 302 4.07 -3.98 -18.79
C CYS A 302 4.44 -2.81 -19.72
N PRO A 303 5.59 -2.15 -19.53
CA PRO A 303 6.04 -1.13 -20.47
C PRO A 303 6.36 -1.76 -21.83
N VAL A 304 5.94 -1.10 -22.91
CA VAL A 304 6.22 -1.54 -24.28
C VAL A 304 7.59 -1.00 -24.70
N ILE A 305 8.54 -1.92 -24.88
CA ILE A 305 9.93 -1.62 -25.26
C ILE A 305 10.13 -2.02 -26.72
N PRO A 306 10.61 -1.11 -27.60
CA PRO A 306 10.93 -1.44 -28.98
C PRO A 306 11.91 -2.60 -29.09
N GLY A 307 11.64 -3.55 -29.99
CA GLY A 307 12.51 -4.72 -30.20
C GLY A 307 12.30 -5.86 -29.20
N VAL A 308 11.28 -5.78 -28.33
CA VAL A 308 10.81 -6.90 -27.51
C VAL A 308 9.51 -7.43 -28.11
N ARG A 309 9.39 -8.75 -28.25
CA ARG A 309 8.12 -9.39 -28.65
C ARG A 309 7.21 -9.51 -27.43
N TYR A 310 5.92 -9.21 -27.63
CA TYR A 310 4.92 -9.30 -26.57
C TYR A 310 3.79 -10.25 -26.98
N ASP A 311 3.54 -11.26 -26.17
CA ASP A 311 2.41 -12.18 -26.32
C ASP A 311 1.50 -12.10 -25.08
N ASP A 312 0.18 -12.17 -25.27
CA ASP A 312 -0.79 -12.26 -24.17
C ASP A 312 -1.40 -13.67 -24.13
N TRP A 313 -1.27 -14.32 -22.98
CA TRP A 313 -1.78 -15.67 -22.74
C TRP A 313 -2.99 -15.60 -21.81
N ALA A 314 -4.16 -15.70 -22.42
CA ALA A 314 -5.41 -15.95 -21.70
C ALA A 314 -5.43 -17.37 -21.13
N VAL A 315 -4.95 -17.50 -19.88
CA VAL A 315 -4.95 -18.76 -19.11
C VAL A 315 -5.59 -18.57 -17.75
N GLY A 316 -6.21 -19.64 -17.23
CA GLY A 316 -6.79 -19.66 -15.88
C GLY A 316 -5.73 -19.48 -14.79
N ASP A 317 -6.19 -19.11 -13.58
CA ASP A 317 -5.30 -18.97 -12.43
C ASP A 317 -5.31 -20.25 -11.57
N PRO A 318 -4.20 -21.01 -11.50
CA PRO A 318 -4.16 -22.24 -10.69
C PRO A 318 -4.27 -21.95 -9.19
N ALA A 319 -4.06 -20.70 -8.73
CA ALA A 319 -4.28 -20.33 -7.34
C ALA A 319 -5.76 -20.28 -6.95
N LEU A 320 -6.68 -20.17 -7.91
CA LEU A 320 -8.12 -20.01 -7.69
C LEU A 320 -8.94 -21.24 -8.12
N ALA A 321 -8.28 -22.29 -8.62
CA ALA A 321 -8.93 -23.44 -9.24
C ALA A 321 -9.11 -24.62 -8.26
N SER A 322 -10.08 -25.49 -8.57
CA SER A 322 -10.15 -26.83 -7.98
C SER A 322 -8.96 -27.69 -8.45
N ARG A 323 -8.72 -28.84 -7.82
CA ARG A 323 -7.61 -29.73 -8.22
C ARG A 323 -7.62 -30.10 -9.70
N GLU A 324 -8.77 -30.51 -10.22
CA GLU A 324 -8.94 -30.84 -11.65
C GLU A 324 -8.71 -29.60 -12.55
N GLY A 325 -9.17 -28.43 -12.11
CA GLY A 325 -8.91 -27.17 -12.80
C GLY A 325 -7.42 -26.79 -12.80
N VAL A 326 -6.69 -27.06 -11.72
CA VAL A 326 -5.25 -26.83 -11.62
C VAL A 326 -4.48 -27.70 -12.63
N GLU A 327 -4.82 -28.97 -12.72
CA GLU A 327 -4.22 -29.90 -13.70
C GLU A 327 -4.48 -29.41 -15.13
N ALA A 328 -5.72 -29.06 -15.47
CA ALA A 328 -6.08 -28.54 -16.78
C ALA A 328 -5.35 -27.22 -17.13
N ILE A 329 -5.21 -26.30 -16.17
CA ILE A 329 -4.47 -25.05 -16.34
C ILE A 329 -2.97 -25.31 -16.53
N SER A 330 -2.40 -26.22 -15.75
CA SER A 330 -0.99 -26.63 -15.88
C SER A 330 -0.70 -27.23 -17.25
N ASP A 331 -1.59 -28.09 -17.75
CA ASP A 331 -1.48 -28.70 -19.07
C ASP A 331 -1.61 -27.68 -20.21
N ASP A 332 -2.49 -26.69 -20.08
CA ASP A 332 -2.60 -25.60 -21.06
C ASP A 332 -1.32 -24.76 -21.09
N ILE A 333 -0.79 -24.36 -19.92
CA ILE A 333 0.48 -23.63 -19.83
C ILE A 333 1.61 -24.47 -20.43
N ALA A 334 1.71 -25.76 -20.09
CA ALA A 334 2.75 -26.64 -20.61
C ALA A 334 2.69 -26.77 -22.14
N ARG A 335 1.49 -26.86 -22.73
CA ARG A 335 1.33 -26.90 -24.19
C ARG A 335 1.80 -25.61 -24.86
N ARG A 336 1.47 -24.45 -24.30
CA ARG A 336 1.92 -23.14 -24.81
C ARG A 336 3.43 -22.97 -24.66
N VAL A 337 3.99 -23.38 -23.53
CA VAL A 337 5.43 -23.35 -23.26
C VAL A 337 6.20 -24.21 -24.26
N ARG A 338 5.73 -25.41 -24.61
CA ARG A 338 6.39 -26.25 -25.64
C ARG A 338 6.49 -25.52 -26.97
N VAL A 339 5.38 -24.94 -27.45
CA VAL A 339 5.36 -24.17 -28.69
C VAL A 339 6.32 -22.98 -28.63
N LEU A 340 6.35 -22.26 -27.50
CA LEU A 340 7.26 -21.14 -27.31
C LEU A 340 8.74 -21.57 -27.33
N VAL A 341 9.08 -22.67 -26.64
CA VAL A 341 10.46 -23.16 -26.61
C VAL A 341 10.89 -23.64 -28.00
N ASP A 342 10.01 -24.32 -28.73
CA ASP A 342 10.29 -24.76 -30.11
C ASP A 342 10.53 -23.55 -31.04
N ASP A 343 9.73 -22.48 -30.91
CA ASP A 343 9.87 -21.21 -31.66
C ASP A 343 11.14 -20.44 -31.32
N LEU A 344 11.57 -20.45 -30.05
CA LEU A 344 12.80 -19.78 -29.62
C LEU A 344 14.08 -20.55 -29.99
N LEU A 345 13.98 -21.85 -30.29
CA LEU A 345 15.12 -22.72 -30.59
C LEU A 345 15.24 -23.12 -32.06
N SER A 346 14.29 -22.69 -32.90
CA SER A 346 14.30 -22.96 -34.36
C SER A 346 15.22 -22.02 -35.12
#